data_AF-X1RRZ2-F1
#
_entry.id   AF-X1RRZ2-F1
#
_cell.length_a   1.000
_cell.length_b   1.000
_cell.length_c   1.000
_cell.angle_alpha   90.00
_cell.angle_beta   90.00
_cell.angle_gamma   90.00
#
_symmetry.space_group_name_H-M   'P 1'
#
loop_
_entity.id
_entity.type
_entity.pdbx_description
1 polymer ?
#
loop_
_entity_poly.entity_id
_entity_poly.type
_entity_poly.pdbx_seq_one_letter_code
_entity_poly.pdbx_strand_id
1 'polypeptide(L)'
;MKSISGTSSLAVYDNPELVESVFKLVGEIQCKVLRWLLNKNRIFAVWYGDDLAYTEGLMISQAILRKHVFCRLEEIASISHNAAMPLIMHSDGDIKLIIDDLVALGLDALHPIEPKAMDIRELKRKYKG
;
A
#
# COMPACT_ATOMS: atom_id res chain seq x y z
N MET A 1 -23.08 14.91 20.37
CA MET A 1 -21.85 15.00 19.56
C MET A 1 -20.88 13.96 20.13
N LYS A 2 -20.85 12.74 19.56
CA LYS A 2 -19.96 11.67 20.05
C LYS A 2 -18.55 11.94 19.51
N SER A 3 -17.57 11.93 20.39
CA SER A 3 -16.17 12.22 20.07
C SER A 3 -15.63 11.14 19.12
N ILE A 4 -14.98 11.59 18.05
CA ILE A 4 -14.26 10.75 17.09
C ILE A 4 -12.85 10.51 17.64
N SER A 5 -12.75 9.93 18.84
CA SER A 5 -11.48 9.68 19.53
C SER A 5 -11.26 8.20 19.84
N GLY A 6 -11.73 7.33 18.95
CA GLY A 6 -11.39 5.91 18.90
C GLY A 6 -10.55 5.65 17.65
N THR A 7 -9.38 5.05 17.83
CA THR A 7 -8.43 4.64 16.79
C THR A 7 -9.13 4.02 15.57
N SER A 8 -8.64 4.36 14.37
CA SER A 8 -9.16 3.93 13.05
C SER A 8 -9.47 2.42 12.93
N SER A 9 -8.81 1.58 13.73
CA SER A 9 -9.03 0.13 13.78
C SER A 9 -10.39 -0.28 14.37
N LEU A 10 -10.96 0.44 15.33
CA LEU A 10 -12.28 0.14 15.90
C LEU A 10 -13.41 0.57 14.95
N ALA A 11 -13.21 1.68 14.22
CA ALA A 11 -14.17 2.18 13.24
C ALA A 11 -14.45 1.18 12.11
N VAL A 12 -13.51 0.28 11.79
CA VAL A 12 -13.72 -0.82 10.83
C VAL A 12 -14.92 -1.69 11.24
N TYR A 13 -15.12 -1.86 12.55
CA TYR A 13 -16.21 -2.65 13.11
C TYR A 13 -17.44 -1.80 13.43
N ASP A 14 -17.23 -0.62 14.01
CA ASP A 14 -18.31 0.24 14.51
C ASP A 14 -19.03 1.01 13.40
N ASN A 15 -18.34 1.31 12.28
CA ASN A 15 -18.90 2.05 11.16
C ASN A 15 -18.20 1.69 9.83
N PRO A 16 -18.44 0.47 9.30
CA PRO A 16 -17.77 -0.01 8.09
C PRO A 16 -18.06 0.84 6.85
N GLU A 17 -19.24 1.48 6.75
CA GLU A 17 -19.60 2.37 5.65
C GLU A 17 -18.75 3.63 5.63
N LEU A 18 -18.50 4.23 6.81
CA LEU A 18 -17.60 5.36 6.94
C LEU A 18 -16.18 4.96 6.52
N VAL A 19 -15.69 3.82 7.01
CA VAL A 19 -14.35 3.33 6.66
C VAL A 19 -14.21 3.11 5.16
N GLU A 20 -15.19 2.45 4.53
CA GLU A 20 -15.20 2.23 3.09
C GLU A 20 -15.21 3.56 2.30
N SER A 21 -16.00 4.52 2.76
CA SER A 21 -16.06 5.87 2.17
C SER A 21 -14.73 6.61 2.30
N VAL A 22 -14.05 6.51 3.44
CA VAL A 22 -12.73 7.12 3.68
C VAL A 22 -11.67 6.49 2.77
N PHE A 23 -11.58 5.16 2.72
CA PHE A 23 -10.63 4.47 1.82
C PHE A 23 -10.86 4.84 0.36
N LYS A 24 -12.13 4.87 -0.07
CA LYS A 24 -12.48 5.30 -1.43
C LYS A 24 -12.05 6.73 -1.71
N LEU A 25 -12.36 7.67 -0.82
CA LEU A 25 -12.02 9.08 -1.00
C LEU A 25 -10.50 9.29 -1.05
N VAL A 26 -9.76 8.70 -0.12
CA VAL A 26 -8.29 8.81 -0.07
C VAL A 26 -7.65 8.21 -1.31
N GLY A 27 -8.07 6.99 -1.71
CA GLY A 27 -7.57 6.34 -2.93
C GLY A 27 -7.85 7.15 -4.19
N GLU A 28 -9.04 7.74 -4.32
CA GLU A 28 -9.39 8.61 -5.45
C GLU A 28 -8.52 9.88 -5.48
N ILE A 29 -8.24 10.47 -4.32
CA ILE A 29 -7.34 11.64 -4.22
C ILE A 29 -5.93 11.25 -4.65
N GLN A 30 -5.39 10.14 -4.13
CA GLN A 30 -4.06 9.64 -4.48
C GLN A 30 -3.95 9.38 -5.99
N CYS A 31 -4.94 8.73 -6.61
CA CYS A 31 -4.96 8.47 -8.05
C CYS A 31 -5.00 9.77 -8.87
N LYS A 32 -5.80 10.77 -8.45
CA LYS A 32 -5.84 12.09 -9.12
C LYS A 32 -4.50 12.82 -9.04
N VAL A 33 -3.87 12.82 -7.85
CA VAL A 33 -2.55 13.43 -7.63
C VAL A 33 -1.51 12.72 -8.49
N LEU A 34 -1.50 11.39 -8.52
CA LEU A 34 -0.56 10.61 -9.30
C LEU A 34 -0.68 10.92 -10.81
N ARG A 35 -1.89 10.90 -11.36
CA ARG A 35 -2.12 11.26 -12.78
C ARG A 35 -1.63 12.69 -13.07
N TRP A 36 -1.82 13.62 -12.14
CA TRP A 36 -1.32 15.00 -12.31
C TRP A 36 0.21 15.09 -12.26
N LEU A 37 0.86 14.34 -11.36
CA LEU A 37 2.32 14.29 -11.23
C LEU A 37 2.98 13.65 -12.46
N LEU A 38 2.39 12.59 -13.00
CA LEU A 38 2.93 11.88 -14.17
C LEU A 38 2.85 12.69 -15.47
N ASN A 39 2.05 13.77 -15.50
CA ASN A 39 2.06 14.74 -16.59
C ASN A 39 3.22 15.77 -16.49
N LYS A 40 4.07 15.68 -15.46
CA LYS A 40 5.22 16.57 -15.28
C LYS A 40 6.47 15.94 -15.88
N ASN A 41 7.31 16.78 -16.49
CA ASN A 41 8.63 16.35 -16.93
C ASN A 41 9.50 16.02 -15.71
N ARG A 42 10.39 15.02 -15.85
CA ARG A 42 11.42 14.63 -14.85
C ARG A 42 10.92 13.77 -13.67
N ILE A 43 9.79 13.10 -13.81
CA ILE A 43 9.41 11.97 -12.93
C ILE A 43 9.96 10.68 -13.55
N PHE A 44 10.51 9.79 -12.73
CA PHE A 44 11.17 8.55 -13.18
C PHE A 44 10.71 7.29 -12.43
N ALA A 45 9.99 7.45 -11.33
CA ALA A 45 9.45 6.37 -10.51
C ALA A 45 8.30 6.91 -9.66
N VAL A 46 7.39 6.01 -9.27
CA VAL A 46 6.33 6.28 -8.32
C VAL A 46 6.70 5.61 -7.01
N TRP A 47 6.80 6.39 -5.94
CA TRP A 47 7.07 5.88 -4.61
C TRP A 47 5.82 6.07 -3.74
N TYR A 48 5.08 4.98 -3.55
CA TYR A 48 3.83 4.97 -2.80
C TYR A 48 4.11 4.53 -1.36
N GLY A 49 3.94 5.43 -0.40
CA GLY A 49 4.16 5.15 1.03
C GLY A 49 2.86 4.88 1.77
N ASP A 50 2.78 3.73 2.46
CA ASP A 50 1.69 3.34 3.34
C ASP A 50 2.16 2.24 4.32
N ASP A 51 1.97 2.45 5.62
CA ASP A 51 2.40 1.48 6.64
C ASP A 51 1.34 0.39 6.81
N LEU A 52 1.61 -0.78 6.21
CA LEU A 52 0.70 -1.93 6.27
C LEU A 52 0.98 -2.83 7.48
N ALA A 53 2.14 -2.68 8.11
CA ALA A 53 2.64 -3.56 9.16
C ALA A 53 3.43 -2.81 10.24
N TYR A 54 3.56 -3.47 11.38
CA TYR A 54 4.55 -3.21 12.42
C TYR A 54 5.53 -4.39 12.47
N THR A 55 6.55 -4.34 13.34
CA THR A 55 7.65 -5.33 13.36
C THR A 55 7.17 -6.77 13.45
N GLU A 56 6.10 -7.03 14.22
CA GLU A 56 5.58 -8.37 14.47
C GLU A 56 4.43 -8.80 13.54
N GLY A 57 4.00 -7.95 12.58
CA GLY A 57 3.01 -8.33 11.56
C GLY A 57 2.13 -7.19 11.05
N LEU A 58 1.07 -7.55 10.33
CA LEU A 58 0.15 -6.60 9.68
C LEU A 58 -0.66 -5.77 10.71
N MET A 59 -0.86 -4.48 10.43
CA MET A 59 -1.70 -3.59 11.24
C MET A 59 -3.19 -3.97 11.21
N ILE A 60 -3.64 -4.48 10.07
CA ILE A 60 -5.01 -4.94 9.83
C ILE A 60 -5.00 -6.27 9.09
N SER A 61 -6.12 -6.99 9.11
CA SER A 61 -6.19 -8.32 8.49
C SER A 61 -5.96 -8.26 6.97
N GLN A 62 -5.41 -9.34 6.41
CA GLN A 62 -5.26 -9.50 4.95
C GLN A 62 -6.58 -9.29 4.19
N ALA A 63 -7.72 -9.67 4.79
CA ALA A 63 -9.03 -9.48 4.19
C ALA A 63 -9.40 -7.99 4.05
N ILE A 64 -9.11 -7.17 5.07
CA ILE A 64 -9.36 -5.72 5.00
C ILE A 64 -8.39 -5.05 4.02
N LEU A 65 -7.11 -5.46 4.01
CA LEU A 65 -6.13 -4.99 3.03
C LEU A 65 -6.58 -5.27 1.60
N ARG A 66 -6.95 -6.52 1.30
CA ARG A 66 -7.46 -6.91 -0.03
C ARG A 66 -8.71 -6.11 -0.42
N LYS A 67 -9.65 -5.94 0.50
CA LYS A 67 -10.91 -5.23 0.23
C LYS A 67 -10.71 -3.74 -0.04
N HIS A 68 -9.87 -3.07 0.76
CA HIS A 68 -9.84 -1.60 0.81
C HIS A 68 -8.55 -0.96 0.28
N VAL A 69 -7.41 -1.64 0.41
CA VAL A 69 -6.09 -1.10 0.05
C VAL A 69 -5.66 -1.61 -1.32
N PHE A 70 -5.71 -2.93 -1.54
CA PHE A 70 -5.15 -3.55 -2.75
C PHE A 70 -5.89 -3.14 -4.02
N CYS A 71 -7.21 -2.92 -3.94
CA CYS A 71 -7.99 -2.39 -5.07
C CYS A 71 -7.52 -1.01 -5.53
N ARG A 72 -6.99 -0.18 -4.61
CA ARG A 72 -6.42 1.14 -4.95
C ARG A 72 -4.98 1.03 -5.40
N LEU A 73 -4.22 0.13 -4.80
CA LEU A 73 -2.85 -0.13 -5.21
C LEU A 73 -2.79 -0.69 -6.64
N GLU A 74 -3.75 -1.53 -7.04
CA GLU A 74 -3.90 -1.99 -8.42
C GLU A 74 -4.15 -0.84 -9.40
N GLU A 75 -5.01 0.11 -9.03
CA GLU A 75 -5.26 1.31 -9.85
C GLU A 75 -3.99 2.17 -9.97
N ILE A 76 -3.24 2.34 -8.87
CA ILE A 76 -1.96 3.05 -8.82
C ILE A 76 -0.90 2.36 -9.69
N ALA A 77 -0.80 1.04 -9.62
CA ALA A 77 0.09 0.25 -10.48
C ALA A 77 -0.26 0.45 -11.95
N SER A 78 -1.54 0.32 -12.30
CA SER A 78 -2.02 0.57 -13.66
C SER A 78 -1.68 1.98 -14.15
N ILE A 79 -1.92 3.01 -13.34
CA ILE A 79 -1.57 4.40 -13.69
C ILE A 79 -0.06 4.55 -13.92
N SER A 80 0.76 3.97 -13.04
CA SER A 80 2.22 4.07 -13.08
C SER A 80 2.78 3.39 -14.33
N HIS A 81 2.37 2.16 -14.59
CA HIS A 81 2.84 1.38 -15.74
C HIS A 81 2.37 1.96 -17.07
N ASN A 82 1.16 2.52 -17.14
CA ASN A 82 0.69 3.24 -18.33
C ASN A 82 1.55 4.47 -18.66
N ALA A 83 2.22 5.05 -17.67
CA ALA A 83 3.19 6.13 -17.86
C ALA A 83 4.63 5.63 -18.01
N ALA A 84 4.85 4.31 -18.15
CA ALA A 84 6.15 3.66 -18.17
C ALA A 84 7.02 3.98 -16.93
N MET A 85 6.38 4.15 -15.76
CA MET A 85 7.05 4.41 -14.49
C MET A 85 7.01 3.18 -13.59
N PRO A 86 8.14 2.77 -12.97
CA PRO A 86 8.15 1.72 -11.97
C PRO A 86 7.44 2.19 -10.69
N LEU A 87 6.74 1.27 -10.03
CA LEU A 87 6.05 1.46 -8.75
C LEU A 87 6.85 0.82 -7.61
N ILE A 88 7.21 1.64 -6.64
CA ILE A 88 7.88 1.26 -5.41
C ILE A 88 6.87 1.39 -4.27
N MET A 89 6.59 0.31 -3.56
CA MET A 89 5.80 0.36 -2.34
C MET A 89 6.70 0.58 -1.14
N HIS A 90 6.31 1.51 -0.29
CA HIS A 90 6.86 1.65 1.04
C HIS A 90 5.89 1.26 2.13
N SER A 91 6.35 0.38 3.01
CA SER A 91 5.73 -0.02 4.26
C SER A 91 6.83 -0.46 5.21
N ASP A 92 6.83 0.06 6.43
CA ASP A 92 7.61 -0.54 7.50
C ASP A 92 6.95 -1.86 7.98
N GLY A 93 7.64 -2.60 8.83
CA GLY A 93 7.15 -3.82 9.48
C GLY A 93 7.27 -5.12 8.68
N ASP A 94 6.67 -6.19 9.22
CA ASP A 94 6.66 -7.51 8.60
C ASP A 94 5.46 -7.66 7.66
N ILE A 95 5.74 -7.50 6.36
CA ILE A 95 4.76 -7.68 5.28
C ILE A 95 4.87 -9.04 4.57
N LYS A 96 5.65 -10.02 5.08
CA LYS A 96 5.88 -11.30 4.38
C LYS A 96 4.60 -12.03 3.97
N LEU A 97 3.52 -11.88 4.75
CA LEU A 97 2.22 -12.48 4.48
C LEU A 97 1.53 -11.96 3.22
N ILE A 98 1.92 -10.78 2.72
CA ILE A 98 1.27 -10.11 1.60
C ILE A 98 2.23 -9.78 0.45
N ILE A 99 3.53 -10.07 0.54
CA ILE A 99 4.49 -9.75 -0.55
C ILE A 99 4.03 -10.40 -1.87
N ASP A 100 3.57 -11.64 -1.85
CA ASP A 100 3.11 -12.34 -3.05
C ASP A 100 1.86 -11.66 -3.67
N ASP A 101 0.94 -11.16 -2.83
CA ASP A 101 -0.19 -10.35 -3.30
C ASP A 101 0.31 -9.05 -3.95
N LEU A 102 1.24 -8.35 -3.29
CA LEU A 102 1.78 -7.08 -3.78
C LEU A 102 2.53 -7.22 -5.12
N VAL A 103 3.32 -8.29 -5.28
CA VAL A 103 3.97 -8.62 -6.57
C VAL A 103 2.91 -8.87 -7.65
N ALA A 104 1.84 -9.60 -7.34
CA ALA A 104 0.76 -9.87 -8.30
C ALA A 104 0.00 -8.60 -8.72
N LEU A 105 -0.06 -7.58 -7.86
CA LEU A 105 -0.66 -6.27 -8.16
C LEU A 105 0.21 -5.39 -9.08
N GLY A 106 1.45 -5.81 -9.40
CA GLY A 106 2.34 -5.09 -10.29
C GLY A 106 3.33 -4.16 -9.57
N LEU A 107 3.70 -4.46 -8.32
CA LEU A 107 4.83 -3.78 -7.69
C LEU A 107 6.15 -4.17 -8.34
N ASP A 108 6.99 -3.16 -8.59
CA ASP A 108 8.34 -3.34 -9.13
C ASP A 108 9.41 -3.41 -8.03
N ALA A 109 9.16 -2.77 -6.89
CA ALA A 109 10.08 -2.78 -5.75
C ALA A 109 9.39 -2.57 -4.39
N LEU A 110 10.08 -3.01 -3.33
CA LEU A 110 9.72 -2.79 -1.93
C LEU A 110 10.76 -1.91 -1.24
N HIS A 111 10.30 -1.01 -0.36
CA HIS A 111 11.16 -0.15 0.44
C HIS A 111 10.56 0.14 1.83
N PRO A 112 11.24 -0.10 2.95
CA PRO A 112 12.45 -0.89 3.07
C PRO A 112 12.12 -2.38 2.96
N ILE A 113 13.18 -3.20 2.97
CA ILE A 113 13.09 -4.49 3.62
C ILE A 113 13.57 -4.23 5.05
N GLU A 114 12.64 -3.92 5.96
CA GLU A 114 13.00 -3.41 7.29
C GLU A 114 13.84 -4.46 8.04
N PRO A 115 15.11 -4.17 8.40
CA PRO A 115 15.99 -5.19 8.98
C PRO A 115 15.53 -5.72 10.34
N LYS A 116 14.69 -4.96 11.06
CA LYS A 116 14.10 -5.40 12.33
C LYS A 116 12.98 -6.43 12.15
N ALA A 117 12.33 -6.46 10.98
CA ALA A 117 11.15 -7.26 10.71
C ALA A 117 11.41 -8.38 9.67
N MET A 118 12.28 -8.13 8.68
CA MET A 118 12.51 -9.00 7.53
C MET A 118 13.99 -9.15 7.18
N ASP A 119 14.39 -10.35 6.74
CA ASP A 119 15.74 -10.60 6.22
C ASP A 119 15.79 -10.42 4.69
N ILE A 120 16.54 -9.42 4.24
CA ILE A 120 16.78 -9.14 2.82
C ILE A 120 17.43 -10.32 2.07
N ARG A 121 18.26 -11.13 2.74
CA ARG A 121 18.90 -12.31 2.13
C ARG A 121 17.90 -13.44 1.92
N GLU A 122 16.95 -13.59 2.82
CA GLU A 122 15.82 -14.52 2.65
C GLU A 122 14.97 -14.09 1.46
N LEU A 123 14.55 -12.83 1.41
CA LEU A 123 13.72 -12.32 0.32
C LEU A 123 14.43 -12.37 -1.04
N LYS A 124 15.72 -12.04 -1.12
CA LYS A 124 16.48 -12.16 -2.37
C LYS A 124 16.56 -13.61 -2.86
N ARG A 125 16.65 -14.60 -1.97
CA ARG A 125 16.60 -16.02 -2.35
C ARG A 125 15.22 -16.43 -2.86
N LYS A 126 14.14 -15.94 -2.23
CA LYS A 126 12.76 -16.27 -2.62
C LYS A 126 12.39 -15.64 -3.98
N TYR A 127 12.60 -14.33 -4.14
CA TYR A 127 12.11 -13.57 -5.29
C TYR A 127 13.12 -13.40 -6.42
N LYS A 128 14.41 -13.61 -6.17
CA LYS A 128 15.52 -13.56 -7.14
C LYS A 128 15.73 -12.22 -7.86
N GLY A 129 14.79 -11.28 -7.78
CA GLY A 129 14.79 -10.04 -8.59
C GLY A 129 14.65 -10.38 -10.06
#